data_AF-A0A3M1F436-F1
#
_entry.id   AF-A0A3M1F436-F1
#
_cell.length_a   1.000
_cell.length_b   1.000
_cell.length_c   1.000
_cell.angle_alpha   90.00
_cell.angle_beta   90.00
_cell.angle_gamma   90.00
#
_symmetry.space_group_name_H-M   'P 1'
#
loop_
_entity.id
_entity.type
_entity.pdbx_description
1 polymer ?
#
loop_
_entity_poly.entity_id
_entity_poly.type
_entity_poly.pdbx_seq_one_letter_code
_entity_poly.pdbx_strand_id
1 'polypeptide(L)'
;CVQRINAARIAAKKEGREIRDGEIVTACQAVCPSEAIVFGDINDPESRVSRWKAQPLDYSLLGELGTRPRTTYLAKITNPNPELRPSNAHEPERKKA
;
A
#
# COMPACT_ATOMS: atom_id res chain seq x y z
N CYS A 1 15.09 1.42 1.29
CA CYS A 1 15.89 2.20 2.27
C CYS A 1 16.40 1.33 3.40
N VAL A 2 17.20 0.30 3.10
CA VAL A 2 17.78 -0.60 4.10
C VAL A 2 18.64 0.15 5.13
N GLN A 3 19.30 1.23 4.70
CA GLN A 3 20.06 2.11 5.58
C GLN A 3 19.23 2.72 6.72
N ARG A 4 18.00 3.17 6.44
CA ARG A 4 17.10 3.76 7.46
C ARG A 4 16.54 2.69 8.39
N ILE A 5 16.20 1.52 7.85
CA ILE A 5 15.74 0.36 8.62
C ILE A 5 16.82 -0.09 9.61
N ASN A 6 18.07 -0.25 9.14
CA ASN A 6 19.16 -0.68 9.99
C ASN A 6 19.48 0.34 11.08
N ALA A 7 19.48 1.64 10.77
CA ALA A 7 19.70 2.68 11.77
C ALA A 7 18.66 2.64 12.89
N ALA A 8 17.37 2.58 12.55
CA ALA A 8 16.29 2.47 13.53
C ALA A 8 16.38 1.17 14.33
N ARG A 9 16.65 0.04 13.66
CA ARG A 9 16.82 -1.26 14.32
C ARG A 9 17.97 -1.26 15.33
N ILE A 10 19.10 -0.62 15.00
CA ILE A 10 20.25 -0.50 15.90
C ILE A 10 19.88 0.39 17.10
N ALA A 11 19.19 1.51 16.89
CA ALA A 11 18.75 2.40 17.96
C ALA A 11 17.78 1.70 18.92
N ALA A 12 16.71 1.09 18.39
CA ALA A 12 15.73 0.35 19.17
C ALA A 12 16.39 -0.79 19.98
N LYS A 13 17.34 -1.52 19.38
CA LYS A 13 18.09 -2.57 20.08
C LYS A 13 18.97 -2.04 21.22
N LYS A 14 19.61 -0.87 21.05
CA LYS A 14 20.39 -0.22 22.12
C LYS A 14 19.51 0.22 23.29
N GLU A 15 18.28 0.63 22.98
CA GLU A 15 17.28 1.07 23.95
C GLU A 15 16.48 -0.10 24.56
N GLY A 16 16.71 -1.35 24.11
CA GLY A 16 16.02 -2.53 24.63
C GLY A 16 14.52 -2.56 24.32
N ARG A 17 14.10 -1.95 23.22
CA ARG A 17 12.69 -1.87 22.80
C ARG A 17 12.49 -2.32 21.35
N GLU A 18 11.24 -2.58 21.01
CA GLU A 18 10.82 -2.79 19.62
C GLU A 18 10.75 -1.47 18.84
N ILE A 19 10.79 -1.59 17.51
CA ILE A 19 10.65 -0.48 16.58
C ILE A 19 9.16 -0.10 16.54
N ARG A 20 8.86 1.19 16.69
CA ARG A 20 7.47 1.67 16.66
C ARG A 20 7.04 2.00 15.23
N ASP A 21 5.75 1.91 14.94
CA ASP A 21 5.21 2.36 13.66
C ASP A 21 5.54 3.84 13.43
N GLY A 22 5.91 4.18 12.20
CA GLY A 22 6.35 5.54 11.84
C GLY A 22 7.79 5.93 12.24
N GLU A 23 8.51 5.12 13.03
CA GLU A 23 9.92 5.38 13.37
C GLU A 23 10.83 5.22 12.14
N ILE A 24 10.49 4.28 11.25
CA ILE A 24 11.15 4.11 9.95
C ILE A 24 10.30 4.78 8.87
N VAL A 25 10.75 5.94 8.40
CA VAL A 25 10.16 6.58 7.22
C VAL A 25 11.10 6.39 6.03
N THR A 26 10.65 5.70 4.98
CA THR A 26 11.46 5.52 3.77
C THR A 26 11.60 6.83 2.98
N ALA A 27 12.59 6.94 2.10
CA ALA A 27 12.80 8.15 1.31
C ALA A 27 11.58 8.45 0.40
N CYS A 28 11.06 7.43 -0.27
CA CYS A 28 9.90 7.57 -1.16
C CYS A 28 8.61 7.92 -0.39
N GLN A 29 8.43 7.36 0.81
CA GLN A 29 7.33 7.74 1.71
C GLN A 29 7.46 9.18 2.19
N ALA A 30 8.65 9.60 2.62
CA ALA A 30 8.89 10.95 3.16
C ALA A 30 8.70 12.06 2.12
N VAL A 31 9.06 11.80 0.87
CA VAL A 31 8.99 12.80 -0.21
C VAL A 31 7.63 12.86 -0.88
N CYS A 32 6.79 11.83 -0.73
CA CYS A 32 5.50 11.76 -1.40
C CYS A 32 4.49 12.71 -0.71
N PRO A 33 4.09 13.83 -1.34
CA PRO A 33 3.20 14.79 -0.70
C PRO A 33 1.78 14.25 -0.51
N SER A 34 1.37 13.25 -1.31
CA SER A 34 0.06 12.63 -1.23
C SER A 34 0.00 11.42 -0.30
N GLU A 35 1.10 11.11 0.41
CA GLU A 35 1.21 9.93 1.29
C GLU A 35 0.83 8.60 0.63
N ALA A 36 1.07 8.46 -0.68
CA ALA A 36 0.64 7.28 -1.43
C ALA A 36 1.42 6.00 -1.08
N ILE A 37 2.61 6.14 -0.50
CA ILE A 37 3.48 5.03 -0.13
C ILE A 37 3.50 4.93 1.39
N VAL A 38 3.02 3.81 1.93
CA VAL A 38 3.07 3.53 3.37
C VAL A 38 3.98 2.35 3.63
N PHE A 39 4.97 2.55 4.50
CA PHE A 39 5.91 1.52 4.95
C PHE A 39 5.72 1.33 6.46
N GLY A 40 5.84 0.08 6.93
CA GLY A 40 5.70 -0.29 8.33
C GLY A 40 5.92 -1.78 8.55
N ASP A 41 5.70 -2.25 9.78
CA ASP A 41 5.73 -3.67 10.12
C ASP A 41 4.37 -4.33 9.87
N ILE A 42 4.35 -5.40 9.07
CA ILE A 42 3.14 -6.16 8.77
C ILE A 42 2.77 -7.15 9.89
N ASN A 43 3.72 -7.47 10.78
CA ASN A 43 3.43 -8.35 11.91
C ASN A 43 2.71 -7.61 13.05
N ASP A 44 2.82 -6.28 13.09
CA ASP A 44 2.04 -5.45 13.99
C ASP A 44 0.64 -5.20 13.38
N PRO A 45 -0.44 -5.73 13.98
CA PRO A 45 -1.80 -5.54 13.46
C PRO A 45 -2.26 -4.08 13.55
N GLU A 46 -1.69 -3.29 14.46
CA GLU A 46 -2.04 -1.88 14.68
C GLU A 46 -1.23 -0.91 13.80
N SER A 47 -0.33 -1.42 12.95
CA SER A 47 0.46 -0.58 12.05
C SER A 47 -0.39 0.01 10.93
N ARG A 48 0.03 1.16 10.41
CA ARG A 48 -0.63 1.76 9.22
C ARG A 48 -0.62 0.80 8.04
N VAL A 49 0.47 0.06 7.81
CA VAL A 49 0.58 -0.85 6.65
C VAL A 49 -0.38 -2.04 6.77
N SER A 50 -0.54 -2.62 7.96
CA SER A 50 -1.46 -3.74 8.19
C SER A 50 -2.90 -3.33 7.90
N ARG A 51 -3.31 -2.13 8.34
CA ARG A 51 -4.63 -1.57 8.01
C ARG A 51 -4.84 -1.33 6.51
N TRP A 52 -3.83 -0.85 5.79
CA TRP A 52 -3.94 -0.63 4.34
C TRP A 52 -4.02 -1.94 3.55
N LYS A 53 -3.24 -2.96 3.94
CA LYS A 53 -3.27 -4.28 3.28
C LYS A 53 -4.58 -5.04 3.53
N ALA A 54 -5.29 -4.73 4.60
CA ALA A 54 -6.61 -5.29 4.88
C ALA A 54 -7.74 -4.65 4.06
N GLN A 55 -7.48 -3.57 3.31
CA GLN A 55 -8.49 -2.91 2.49
C GLN A 55 -8.96 -3.82 1.34
N PRO A 56 -10.26 -3.78 0.96
CA PRO A 56 -10.77 -4.55 -0.17
C PRO A 56 -10.13 -4.23 -1.52
N LEU A 57 -9.42 -3.10 -1.60
CA LEU A 57 -8.75 -2.61 -2.80
C LEU A 57 -7.29 -3.07 -2.90
N ASP A 58 -6.76 -3.76 -1.87
CA ASP A 58 -5.40 -4.29 -1.91
C ASP A 58 -5.27 -5.40 -2.94
N TYR A 59 -4.24 -5.31 -3.78
CA TYR A 59 -3.90 -6.36 -4.72
C TYR A 59 -2.39 -6.51 -4.88
N SER A 60 -1.97 -7.74 -5.15
CA SER A 60 -0.59 -8.08 -5.51
C SER A 60 -0.41 -8.00 -7.02
N LEU A 61 0.70 -7.42 -7.48
CA LEU A 61 1.06 -7.46 -8.90
C LEU A 61 1.39 -8.88 -9.32
N LEU A 62 0.75 -9.35 -10.40
CA LEU A 62 0.95 -10.69 -10.98
C LEU A 62 0.79 -11.80 -9.92
N GLY A 63 -0.25 -11.70 -9.10
CA GLY A 63 -0.49 -12.61 -7.97
C GLY A 63 -0.64 -14.08 -8.39
N GLU A 64 -1.10 -14.32 -9.62
CA GLU A 64 -1.21 -15.64 -10.25
C GLU A 64 0.13 -16.38 -10.37
N LEU A 65 1.26 -15.67 -10.38
CA LEU A 65 2.59 -16.27 -10.43
C LEU A 65 3.10 -16.74 -9.06
N GLY A 66 2.37 -16.47 -7.97
CA GLY A 66 2.73 -16.96 -6.63
C GLY A 66 4.00 -16.35 -6.03
N THR A 67 4.47 -15.21 -6.53
CA THR A 67 5.71 -14.55 -6.09
C THR A 67 5.65 -13.93 -4.69
N ARG A 68 4.44 -13.79 -4.12
CA ARG A 68 4.16 -13.24 -2.77
C ARG A 68 4.95 -11.95 -2.49
N PRO A 69 4.76 -10.90 -3.31
CA PRO A 69 5.50 -9.65 -3.14
C PRO A 69 5.16 -8.99 -1.81
N ARG A 70 6.16 -8.38 -1.15
CA ARG A 70 5.92 -7.61 0.09
C ARG A 70 5.19 -6.30 -0.18
N THR A 71 5.44 -5.70 -1.34
CA THR A 71 4.74 -4.51 -1.82
C THR A 71 3.45 -4.91 -2.53
N THR A 72 2.35 -4.34 -2.08
CA THR A 72 1.02 -4.44 -2.71
C THR A 72 0.51 -3.04 -3.01
N TYR A 73 -0.54 -2.95 -3.80
CA TYR A 73 -1.08 -1.68 -4.29
C TYR A 73 -2.57 -1.60 -3.97
N LEU A 74 -3.07 -0.38 -3.81
CA LEU A 74 -4.49 -0.12 -3.73
C LEU A 74 -5.02 0.22 -5.12
N ALA A 75 -6.16 -0.37 -5.48
CA ALA A 75 -6.82 -0.09 -6.75
C ALA A 75 -7.22 1.39 -6.85
N LYS A 76 -7.03 1.97 -8.04
CA LYS A 76 -7.49 3.32 -8.34
C LYS A 76 -9.00 3.33 -8.50
N ILE A 77 -9.71 3.99 -7.60
CA ILE A 77 -11.13 4.29 -7.77
C ILE A 77 -11.25 5.59 -8.57
N THR A 78 -12.08 5.56 -9.62
CA THR A 78 -12.51 6.77 -10.32
C THR A 78 -13.96 7.05 -9.95
N ASN A 79 -14.30 8.30 -9.64
CA ASN A 79 -15.66 8.71 -9.28
C ASN A 79 -16.29 9.54 -10.41
N PRO A 80 -16.77 8.91 -11.49
CA PRO A 80 -17.35 9.63 -12.63
C PRO A 80 -18.69 10.27 -12.24
N ASN A 81 -18.90 11.53 -12.62
CA ASN A 81 -20.19 12.20 -12.45
C ASN A 81 -21.26 11.50 -13.33
N PRO A 82 -22.38 11.01 -12.74
CA PRO A 82 -23.46 10.39 -13.50
C PRO A 82 -24.04 11.24 -14.64
N GLU A 83 -24.06 12.56 -14.50
CA GLU A 83 -24.65 13.50 -15.47
C GLU A 83 -23.73 13.82 -16.65
N LEU A 84 -22.42 13.57 -16.51
CA LEU A 84 -21.40 13.86 -17.51
C LEU A 84 -20.90 12.60 -18.21
N ARG A 85 -21.65 11.49 -18.13
CA ARG A 85 -21.29 10.26 -18.83
C ARG A 85 -21.32 10.53 -20.33
N PRO A 86 -20.19 10.40 -21.05
CA PRO A 86 -20.19 10.59 -22.48
C PRO A 86 -21.13 9.56 -23.11
N SER A 87 -21.94 9.98 -24.09
CA SER A 87 -22.91 9.13 -24.79
C SER A 87 -22.29 7.93 -25.52
N ASN A 88 -20.95 7.88 -25.61
CA ASN A 88 -20.17 6.85 -26.29
C ASN A 88 -19.25 6.06 -25.34
N ALA A 89 -19.67 5.83 -24.10
CA ALA A 89 -19.04 4.78 -23.30
C ALA A 89 -19.46 3.42 -23.90
N HIS A 90 -18.54 2.78 -24.61
CA HIS A 90 -18.71 1.41 -25.12
C HIS A 90 -19.00 0.49 -23.92
N GLU A 91 -20.26 0.08 -23.78
CA GLU A 91 -20.69 -0.95 -22.86
C GLU A 91 -19.95 -2.24 -23.24
N PRO A 92 -19.05 -2.79 -22.41
CA PRO A 92 -18.46 -4.09 -22.72
C PRO A 92 -19.59 -5.11 -22.69
N GLU A 93 -19.85 -5.73 -23.84
CA GLU A 93 -20.90 -6.73 -24.02
C GLU A 93 -20.93 -7.70 -22.83
N ARG A 94 -21.99 -7.61 -22.02
CA ARG A 94 -22.41 -8.73 -21.18
C ARG A 94 -22.69 -9.89 -22.13
N LYS A 95 -21.73 -10.80 -22.30
CA LYS A 95 -21.98 -12.14 -22.86
C LYS A 95 -23.09 -12.77 -22.00
N LYS A 96 -24.31 -12.73 -22.50
CA LYS A 96 -25.39 -13.62 -22.05
C LYS A 96 -24.96 -15.05 -22.42
N ALA A 97 -25.25 -15.96 -21.50
CA ALA A 97 -24.99 -17.39 -21.56
C ALA A 97 -25.50 -18.03 -22.86
#